data_AF-A0A843LY96-F1
#
_entry.id   AF-A0A843LY96-F1
#
_cell.length_a   1.000
_cell.length_b   1.000
_cell.length_c   1.000
_cell.angle_alpha   90.00
_cell.angle_beta   90.00
_cell.angle_gamma   90.00
#
_symmetry.space_group_name_H-M   'P 1'
#
loop_
_entity.id
_entity.type
_entity.pdbx_description
1 polymer ?
#
loop_
_entity_poly.entity_id
_entity_poly.type
_entity_poly.pdbx_seq_one_letter_code
_entity_poly.pdbx_strand_id
1 'polypeptide(L)'
;MKNAPEVAEYYANKARDYIRNGDPNNGYIQLAYAMHFMSDMGCPYHYTYEGLANHPKYEGFVGDNWHTGHYFYRDILDADYYYSISDVSDAANNLANAAHQYQSYFDSQIWHNSDWKIDPKLIEDTRTVLIYTERYDRGLVDYVNR
;
A
#
# COMPACT_ATOMS: atom_id res chain seq x y z
N MET A 1 19.78 -1.45 -10.27
CA MET A 1 18.32 -1.49 -10.50
C MET A 1 17.68 -0.68 -9.40
N LYS A 2 16.67 0.14 -9.69
CA LYS A 2 15.95 0.86 -8.62
C LYS A 2 15.00 -0.09 -7.90
N ASN A 3 14.90 -0.02 -6.58
CA ASN A 3 13.90 -0.77 -5.81
C ASN A 3 12.54 -0.03 -5.81
N ALA A 4 11.45 -0.68 -5.38
CA ALA A 4 10.11 -0.10 -5.43
C ALA A 4 10.01 1.29 -4.74
N PRO A 5 10.60 1.52 -3.54
CA PRO A 5 10.68 2.85 -2.94
C PRO A 5 11.32 3.92 -3.84
N GLU A 6 12.49 3.65 -4.42
CA GLU A 6 13.18 4.59 -5.31
C GLU A 6 12.41 4.84 -6.62
N VAL A 7 11.62 3.86 -7.06
CA VAL A 7 10.74 3.99 -8.22
C VAL A 7 9.51 4.85 -7.88
N ALA A 8 8.90 4.65 -6.70
CA ALA A 8 7.81 5.50 -6.20
C ALA A 8 8.25 6.96 -6.17
N GLU A 9 9.42 7.24 -5.59
CA GLU A 9 9.98 8.60 -5.52
C GLU A 9 10.26 9.20 -6.90
N TYR A 10 10.83 8.40 -7.81
CA TYR A 10 11.08 8.87 -9.18
C TYR A 10 9.80 9.34 -9.87
N TYR A 11 8.71 8.56 -9.76
CA TYR A 11 7.43 8.93 -10.35
C TYR A 11 6.76 10.10 -9.63
N ALA A 12 6.86 10.16 -8.30
CA ALA A 12 6.32 11.28 -7.52
C ALA A 12 7.00 12.61 -7.87
N ASN A 13 8.34 12.60 -7.99
CA ASN A 13 9.10 13.78 -8.41
C ASN A 13 8.71 14.23 -9.81
N LYS A 14 8.56 13.30 -10.76
CA LYS A 14 8.05 13.62 -12.11
C LYS A 14 6.64 14.19 -12.07
N ALA A 15 5.75 13.61 -11.27
CA ALA A 15 4.38 14.08 -11.12
C ALA A 15 4.36 15.55 -10.67
N ARG A 16 5.14 15.86 -9.62
CA ARG A 16 5.30 17.22 -9.10
C ARG A 16 5.84 18.18 -10.15
N ASP A 17 6.87 17.77 -10.90
CA ASP A 17 7.46 18.62 -11.94
C ASP A 17 6.46 18.92 -13.07
N TYR A 18 5.70 17.92 -13.53
CA TYR A 18 4.65 18.13 -14.53
C TYR A 18 3.54 19.06 -14.02
N ILE A 19 3.04 18.86 -12.79
CA ILE A 19 2.00 19.70 -12.18
C ILE A 19 2.48 21.14 -12.07
N ARG A 20 3.70 21.37 -11.55
CA ARG A 20 4.29 22.71 -11.40
C ARG A 20 4.53 23.42 -12.73
N ASN A 21 4.79 22.67 -13.79
CA ASN A 21 5.01 23.21 -15.14
C ASN A 21 3.71 23.38 -15.95
N GLY A 22 2.53 23.20 -15.34
CA GLY A 22 1.25 23.42 -16.00
C GLY A 22 0.76 22.27 -16.88
N ASP A 23 1.29 21.06 -16.69
CA ASP A 23 0.86 19.83 -17.37
C ASP A 23 0.30 18.79 -16.37
N PRO A 24 -0.86 19.07 -15.74
CA PRO A 24 -1.40 18.21 -14.71
C PRO A 24 -1.83 16.83 -15.23
N ASN A 25 -2.16 16.70 -16.52
CA ASN A 25 -2.55 15.41 -17.10
C ASN A 25 -1.40 14.40 -17.04
N ASN A 26 -0.22 14.79 -17.53
CA ASN A 26 0.97 13.94 -17.38
C ASN A 26 1.37 13.80 -15.90
N GLY A 27 1.18 14.85 -15.10
CA GLY A 27 1.35 14.81 -13.66
C GLY A 27 0.57 13.69 -12.99
N TYR A 28 -0.73 13.58 -13.26
CA TYR A 28 -1.60 12.55 -12.69
C TYR A 28 -1.26 11.14 -13.17
N ILE A 29 -0.79 10.98 -14.41
CA ILE A 29 -0.29 9.68 -14.89
C ILE A 29 0.94 9.26 -14.08
N GLN A 30 1.89 10.17 -13.84
CA GLN A 30 3.06 9.86 -13.02
C GLN A 30 2.69 9.62 -11.55
N LEU A 31 1.72 10.38 -11.01
CA LEU A 31 1.21 10.15 -9.66
C LEU A 31 0.60 8.75 -9.51
N ALA A 32 -0.18 8.29 -10.51
CA ALA A 32 -0.74 6.95 -10.49
C ALA A 32 0.34 5.85 -10.44
N TYR A 33 1.45 6.03 -11.17
CA TYR A 33 2.60 5.13 -11.06
C TYR A 33 3.25 5.19 -9.67
N ALA A 34 3.42 6.40 -9.12
CA ALA A 34 3.99 6.56 -7.79
C ALA A 34 3.13 5.88 -6.70
N MET A 35 1.81 6.08 -6.77
CA MET A 35 0.84 5.43 -5.88
C MET A 35 0.86 3.91 -6.03
N HIS A 36 0.96 3.36 -7.24
CA HIS A 36 1.09 1.91 -7.42
C HIS A 36 2.25 1.32 -6.60
N PHE A 37 3.45 1.90 -6.69
CA PHE A 37 4.60 1.42 -5.92
C PHE A 37 4.48 1.70 -4.42
N MET A 38 3.84 2.81 -4.02
CA MET A 38 3.56 3.10 -2.61
C MET A 38 2.55 2.08 -2.03
N SER A 39 1.45 1.82 -2.73
CA SER A 39 0.43 0.87 -2.32
C SER A 39 0.97 -0.57 -2.24
N ASP A 40 1.87 -0.97 -3.14
CA ASP A 40 2.56 -2.26 -3.07
C ASP A 40 3.37 -2.40 -1.77
N MET A 41 4.00 -1.34 -1.27
CA MET A 41 4.67 -1.36 0.04
C MET A 41 3.70 -1.55 1.21
N GLY A 42 2.42 -1.26 1.00
CA GLY A 42 1.35 -1.58 1.95
C GLY A 42 1.01 -3.07 2.02
N CYS A 43 1.50 -3.89 1.09
CA CYS A 43 1.25 -5.31 1.08
C CYS A 43 2.33 -6.07 1.87
N PRO A 44 1.97 -6.87 2.90
CA PRO A 44 2.94 -7.58 3.75
C PRO A 44 3.91 -8.52 3.01
N TYR A 45 3.59 -8.89 1.76
CA TYR A 45 4.34 -9.83 0.93
C TYR A 45 5.32 -9.17 -0.06
N HIS A 46 5.36 -7.84 -0.16
CA HIS A 46 6.21 -7.14 -1.15
C HIS A 46 7.53 -6.63 -0.59
N TYR A 47 7.84 -6.91 0.68
CA TYR A 47 9.08 -6.45 1.31
C TYR A 47 10.23 -7.47 1.23
N THR A 48 9.93 -8.76 1.27
CA THR A 48 10.93 -9.85 1.22
C THR A 48 10.52 -10.92 0.21
N TYR A 49 11.45 -11.80 -0.16
CA TYR A 49 11.14 -12.96 -1.02
C TYR A 49 10.43 -14.10 -0.28
N GLU A 50 10.23 -13.98 1.03
CA GLU A 50 9.58 -15.02 1.83
C GLU A 50 8.05 -14.97 1.61
N GLY A 51 7.34 -16.08 1.80
CA GLY A 51 5.88 -16.10 1.71
C GLY A 51 5.26 -15.96 0.31
N LEU A 52 6.07 -15.98 -0.78
CA LEU A 52 5.61 -15.85 -2.18
C LEU A 52 4.47 -16.81 -2.57
N ALA A 53 4.39 -17.99 -1.97
CA ALA A 53 3.32 -18.96 -2.26
C ALA A 53 1.94 -18.51 -1.72
N ASN A 54 1.92 -17.69 -0.68
CA ASN A 54 0.69 -17.18 -0.06
C ASN A 54 0.33 -15.77 -0.52
N HIS A 55 1.31 -15.02 -1.03
CA HIS A 55 1.13 -13.71 -1.64
C HIS A 55 -0.12 -13.61 -2.55
N PRO A 56 -0.29 -14.43 -3.61
CA PRO A 56 -1.48 -14.32 -4.47
C PRO A 56 -2.79 -14.71 -3.77
N LYS A 57 -2.74 -15.53 -2.71
CA LYS A 57 -3.94 -15.89 -1.94
C LYS A 57 -4.40 -14.71 -1.08
N TYR A 58 -3.45 -14.00 -0.46
CA TYR A 58 -3.74 -12.81 0.34
C TYR A 58 -4.30 -11.69 -0.53
N GLU A 59 -3.65 -11.36 -1.65
CA GLU A 59 -4.16 -10.34 -2.59
C GLU A 59 -5.54 -10.72 -3.13
N GLY A 60 -5.75 -12.00 -3.47
CA GLY A 60 -7.05 -12.50 -3.88
C GLY A 60 -8.12 -12.35 -2.78
N PHE A 61 -7.77 -12.65 -1.52
CA PHE A 61 -8.68 -12.45 -0.39
C PHE A 61 -9.08 -10.99 -0.19
N VAL A 62 -8.12 -10.06 -0.26
CA VAL A 62 -8.39 -8.62 -0.17
C VAL A 62 -9.28 -8.19 -1.34
N GLY A 63 -8.97 -8.61 -2.56
CA GLY A 63 -9.74 -8.29 -3.77
C GLY A 63 -11.18 -8.80 -3.73
N ASP A 64 -11.38 -10.07 -3.35
CA ASP A 64 -12.70 -10.70 -3.22
C ASP A 64 -13.58 -9.98 -2.20
N ASN A 65 -12.97 -9.44 -1.13
CA ASN A 65 -13.66 -8.76 -0.03
C ASN A 65 -13.59 -7.23 -0.12
N TRP A 66 -13.13 -6.69 -1.26
CA TRP A 66 -12.97 -5.24 -1.41
C TRP A 66 -14.31 -4.53 -1.31
N HIS A 67 -15.29 -4.96 -2.11
CA HIS A 67 -16.66 -4.40 -2.15
C HIS A 67 -17.73 -5.35 -1.61
N THR A 68 -17.36 -6.51 -1.09
CA THR A 68 -18.28 -7.51 -0.52
C THR A 68 -17.69 -8.14 0.74
N GLY A 69 -18.48 -8.92 1.49
CA GLY A 69 -17.99 -9.63 2.67
C GLY A 69 -17.50 -8.68 3.77
N HIS A 70 -16.19 -8.51 3.87
CA HIS A 70 -15.54 -7.64 4.86
C HIS A 70 -15.59 -6.14 4.53
N TYR A 71 -15.87 -5.78 3.26
CA TYR A 71 -15.99 -4.39 2.78
C TYR A 71 -14.75 -3.53 3.03
N PHE A 72 -13.57 -4.05 2.71
CA PHE A 72 -12.29 -3.38 2.97
C PHE A 72 -12.16 -1.96 2.39
N TYR A 73 -12.90 -1.64 1.32
CA TYR A 73 -12.94 -0.28 0.77
C TYR A 73 -13.44 0.78 1.76
N ARG A 74 -14.21 0.39 2.80
CA ARG A 74 -14.71 1.34 3.81
C ARG A 74 -13.62 1.74 4.79
N ASP A 75 -12.73 0.81 5.13
CA ASP A 75 -11.68 1.05 6.10
C ASP A 75 -10.71 2.14 5.63
N ILE A 76 -10.43 2.22 4.32
CA ILE A 76 -9.61 3.31 3.76
C ILE A 76 -10.34 4.67 3.78
N LEU A 77 -11.67 4.69 3.68
CA LEU A 77 -12.44 5.94 3.76
C LEU A 77 -12.44 6.53 5.18
N ASP A 78 -12.17 5.69 6.19
CA ASP A 78 -12.11 6.07 7.60
C ASP A 78 -10.72 6.58 8.03
N ALA A 79 -9.76 6.70 7.10
CA ALA A 79 -8.45 7.29 7.38
C ALA A 79 -8.60 8.78 7.75
N ASP A 80 -8.43 9.09 9.03
CA ASP A 80 -8.69 10.38 9.66
C ASP A 80 -7.58 11.43 9.47
N TYR A 81 -6.36 10.98 9.19
CA TYR A 81 -5.20 11.84 8.86
C TYR A 81 -4.38 11.25 7.72
N TYR A 82 -3.30 11.92 7.33
CA TYR A 82 -2.30 11.41 6.39
C TYR A 82 -0.89 11.71 6.89
N TYR A 83 0.10 10.97 6.42
CA TYR A 83 1.50 11.24 6.76
C TYR A 83 2.06 12.33 5.85
N SER A 84 2.61 13.39 6.42
CA SER A 84 3.35 14.38 5.63
C SER A 84 4.64 13.76 5.11
N ILE A 85 4.79 13.70 3.79
CA ILE A 85 5.96 13.11 3.14
C ILE A 85 6.95 14.21 2.76
N SER A 86 8.22 14.08 3.12
CA SER A 86 9.31 14.94 2.64
C SER A 86 10.29 14.20 1.73
N ASP A 87 10.41 12.89 1.96
CA ASP A 87 11.20 11.94 1.18
C ASP A 87 10.29 10.74 0.89
N VAL A 88 10.07 10.46 -0.41
CA VAL A 88 9.09 9.46 -0.82
C VAL A 88 9.66 8.05 -0.65
N SER A 89 10.96 7.88 -0.87
CA SER A 89 11.63 6.58 -0.71
C SER A 89 11.61 6.15 0.76
N ASP A 90 11.92 7.06 1.69
CA ASP A 90 11.86 6.79 3.12
C ASP A 90 10.43 6.50 3.59
N ALA A 91 9.44 7.26 3.09
CA ALA A 91 8.04 7.01 3.39
C ALA A 91 7.57 5.62 2.93
N ALA A 92 7.94 5.24 1.70
CA ALA A 92 7.63 3.92 1.15
C ALA A 92 8.31 2.79 1.95
N ASN A 93 9.57 2.97 2.38
CA ASN A 93 10.26 2.02 3.25
C ASN A 93 9.58 1.91 4.62
N ASN A 94 9.11 3.01 5.21
CA ASN A 94 8.41 2.98 6.48
C ASN A 94 7.08 2.22 6.38
N LEU A 95 6.33 2.44 5.29
CA LEU A 95 5.12 1.66 5.01
C LEU A 95 5.44 0.17 4.84
N ALA A 96 6.47 -0.17 4.06
CA ALA A 96 6.89 -1.55 3.84
C ALA A 96 7.24 -2.27 5.15
N ASN A 97 8.02 -1.64 6.02
CA ASN A 97 8.35 -2.18 7.33
C ASN A 97 7.10 -2.35 8.22
N ALA A 98 6.18 -1.38 8.18
CA ALA A 98 4.94 -1.43 8.95
C ALA A 98 3.98 -2.51 8.45
N ALA A 99 3.92 -2.79 7.15
CA ALA A 99 3.10 -3.85 6.58
C ALA A 99 3.73 -5.25 6.78
N HIS A 100 5.05 -5.35 6.61
CA HIS A 100 5.76 -6.63 6.69
C HIS A 100 5.64 -7.33 8.05
N GLN A 101 5.51 -6.58 9.16
CA GLN A 101 5.38 -7.18 10.49
C GLN A 101 4.18 -8.16 10.63
N TYR A 102 3.18 -8.06 9.76
CA TYR A 102 1.99 -8.93 9.77
C TYR A 102 2.20 -10.25 9.01
N GLN A 103 3.24 -10.33 8.16
CA GLN A 103 3.43 -11.43 7.22
C GLN A 103 3.50 -12.80 7.90
N SER A 104 4.28 -12.94 8.97
CA SER A 104 4.45 -14.25 9.64
C SER A 104 3.14 -14.80 10.20
N TYR A 105 2.26 -13.93 10.71
CA TYR A 105 0.95 -14.34 11.20
C TYR A 105 0.04 -14.76 10.03
N PHE A 106 0.04 -13.97 8.94
CA PHE A 106 -0.76 -14.27 7.75
C PHE A 106 -0.34 -15.60 7.12
N ASP A 107 0.96 -15.85 7.02
CA ASP A 107 1.47 -17.13 6.51
C ASP A 107 1.05 -18.31 7.38
N SER A 108 1.14 -18.18 8.70
CA SER A 108 0.69 -19.22 9.62
C SER A 108 -0.80 -19.54 9.42
N GLN A 109 -1.65 -18.50 9.30
CA GLN A 109 -3.08 -18.67 9.04
C GLN A 109 -3.34 -19.34 7.70
N ILE A 110 -2.77 -18.81 6.61
CA ILE A 110 -3.03 -19.31 5.25
C ILE A 110 -2.54 -20.77 5.07
N TRP A 111 -1.47 -21.17 5.76
CA TRP A 111 -0.96 -22.55 5.68
C TRP A 111 -1.73 -23.56 6.53
N HIS A 112 -2.19 -23.16 7.71
CA HIS A 112 -2.61 -24.11 8.73
C HIS A 112 -4.07 -23.99 9.16
N ASN A 113 -4.76 -22.90 8.80
CA ASN A 113 -6.16 -22.68 9.14
C ASN A 113 -7.02 -22.76 7.86
N SER A 114 -7.90 -23.75 7.75
CA SER A 114 -8.82 -23.87 6.60
C SER A 114 -9.80 -22.70 6.50
N ASP A 115 -10.08 -22.03 7.62
CA ASP A 115 -11.03 -20.93 7.76
C ASP A 115 -10.32 -19.58 7.91
N TRP A 116 -9.06 -19.47 7.51
CA TRP A 116 -8.25 -18.25 7.67
C TRP A 116 -8.91 -16.96 7.12
N LYS A 117 -9.76 -17.08 6.09
CA LYS A 117 -10.49 -15.94 5.50
C LYS A 117 -11.52 -15.31 6.42
N ILE A 118 -11.92 -16.00 7.49
CA ILE A 118 -12.82 -15.50 8.53
C ILE A 118 -12.12 -15.33 9.88
N ASP A 119 -10.78 -15.49 9.92
CA ASP A 119 -10.02 -15.24 11.14
C ASP A 119 -10.10 -13.75 11.52
N PRO A 120 -10.60 -13.42 12.72
CA PRO A 120 -10.89 -12.04 13.09
C PRO A 120 -9.63 -11.19 13.17
N LYS A 121 -8.51 -11.76 13.60
CA LYS A 121 -7.25 -11.02 13.73
C LYS A 121 -6.63 -10.75 12.36
N LEU A 122 -6.65 -11.71 11.44
CA LEU A 122 -6.19 -11.51 10.07
C LEU A 122 -7.00 -10.41 9.37
N ILE A 123 -8.31 -10.39 9.57
CA ILE A 123 -9.20 -9.34 9.04
C ILE A 123 -8.82 -7.98 9.64
N GLU A 124 -8.70 -7.87 10.97
CA GLU A 124 -8.35 -6.61 11.64
C GLU A 124 -6.96 -6.09 11.24
N ASP A 125 -5.97 -6.97 11.16
CA ASP A 125 -4.63 -6.61 10.70
C ASP A 125 -4.63 -6.18 9.22
N THR A 126 -5.44 -6.84 8.37
CA THR A 126 -5.64 -6.46 6.97
C THR A 126 -6.21 -5.04 6.86
N ARG A 127 -7.23 -4.72 7.67
CA ARG A 127 -7.78 -3.36 7.75
C ARG A 127 -6.72 -2.34 8.16
N THR A 128 -5.91 -2.70 9.15
CA THR A 128 -4.86 -1.84 9.68
C THR A 128 -3.83 -1.49 8.60
N VAL A 129 -3.34 -2.48 7.84
CA VAL A 129 -2.36 -2.21 6.77
C VAL A 129 -2.97 -1.38 5.64
N LEU A 130 -4.23 -1.61 5.27
CA LEU A 130 -4.93 -0.80 4.26
C LEU A 130 -5.08 0.67 4.70
N ILE A 131 -5.40 0.91 5.97
CA ILE A 131 -5.46 2.26 6.53
C ILE A 131 -4.08 2.92 6.51
N TYR A 132 -3.01 2.21 6.84
CA TYR A 132 -1.66 2.76 6.70
C TYR A 132 -1.36 3.15 5.26
N THR A 133 -1.64 2.25 4.31
CA THR A 133 -1.43 2.51 2.88
C THR A 133 -2.13 3.78 2.42
N GLU A 134 -3.42 3.94 2.74
CA GLU A 134 -4.19 5.13 2.38
C GLU A 134 -3.59 6.41 2.99
N ARG A 135 -3.12 6.36 4.24
CA ARG A 135 -2.48 7.51 4.91
C ARG A 135 -1.20 7.95 4.19
N TYR A 136 -0.43 7.01 3.66
CA TYR A 136 0.77 7.31 2.88
C TYR A 136 0.42 7.79 1.46
N ASP A 137 -0.55 7.16 0.81
CA ASP A 137 -1.01 7.55 -0.53
C ASP A 137 -1.57 8.98 -0.55
N ARG A 138 -2.36 9.36 0.47
CA ARG A 138 -2.79 10.76 0.65
C ARG A 138 -1.62 11.72 0.91
N GLY A 139 -0.62 11.27 1.65
CA GLY A 139 0.64 12.01 1.83
C GLY A 139 1.40 12.22 0.53
N LEU A 140 1.33 11.26 -0.39
CA LEU A 140 1.94 11.33 -1.71
C LEU A 140 1.20 12.31 -2.62
N VAL A 141 -0.14 12.32 -2.57
CA VAL A 141 -0.97 13.33 -3.24
C VAL A 141 -0.60 14.74 -2.76
N ASP A 142 -0.45 14.94 -1.45
CA ASP A 142 -0.01 16.22 -0.89
C ASP A 142 1.42 16.59 -1.33
N TYR A 143 2.36 15.64 -1.32
CA TYR A 143 3.75 15.84 -1.75
C TYR A 143 3.86 16.39 -3.18
N VAL A 144 3.09 15.84 -4.13
CA VAL A 144 3.18 16.26 -5.54
C VAL A 144 2.56 17.63 -5.81
N ASN A 145 1.74 18.15 -4.90
CA ASN A 145 1.10 19.46 -5.02
C ASN A 145 1.86 20.59 -4.30
N ARG A 146 2.83 20.26 -3.45
CA ARG A 146 3.76 21.22 -2.85
C ARG A 146 4.86 21.58 -3.82
#